data_AF-A0A6N2M6Z5-F1
#
_entry.id   AF-A0A6N2M6Z5-F1
#
_cell.length_a   1.000
_cell.length_b   1.000
_cell.length_c   1.000
_cell.angle_alpha   90.00
_cell.angle_beta   90.00
_cell.angle_gamma   90.00
#
_symmetry.space_group_name_H-M   'P 1'
#
loop_
_entity.id
_entity.type
_entity.pdbx_description
1 polymer ?
#
loop_
_entity_poly.entity_id
_entity_poly.type
_entity_poly.pdbx_seq_one_letter_code
_entity_poly.pdbx_strand_id
1 'polypeptide(L)'
;MAEYICVLNKDSIIIKRKLLQSILLRMIVLLFAMVCGVYICSVCLKQISTNSKIKIQDIQVIERPSPDVDHENLQISSVHYPNPETFTRAECVHNPVRYFAILSMQRSGSGWFETLLNSHVNVSSNGEIFSVLDRRINISSITQTLDKVYNLDWFTQCMNAQESAAVGFKWMLNQGVMKHHKEIADYFNHRGVSAIFLFRRNLLWSHFFQFANSYDRHAKLLNGTHKSHVHSTEEAETLAKYKPMINSTLLISDLKEAEITSTKALEYFNNTRHIVLYYEDLIKNPTKLKDVQAFLGLPVMDLTSRQVKIHKGSLSDHVMNWEDINKTLNGTAYESFLQADY
;
A
#
# COMPACT_ATOMS: atom_id res chain seq x y z
N MET A 1 -27.96 -63.97 -24.24
CA MET A 1 -27.53 -65.37 -24.07
C MET A 1 -26.41 -65.35 -23.04
N ALA A 2 -26.47 -66.03 -21.89
CA ALA A 2 -27.05 -67.33 -21.61
C ALA A 2 -27.82 -67.36 -20.28
N GLU A 3 -28.65 -68.39 -20.19
CA GLU A 3 -29.70 -68.67 -19.22
C GLU A 3 -29.17 -69.05 -17.83
N TYR A 4 -29.95 -68.71 -16.80
CA TYR A 4 -29.84 -69.31 -15.47
C TYR A 4 -30.66 -70.59 -15.44
N ILE A 5 -29.99 -71.74 -15.29
CA ILE A 5 -30.63 -72.97 -14.80
C ILE A 5 -29.94 -73.33 -13.48
N CYS A 6 -30.73 -73.35 -12.41
CA CYS A 6 -30.32 -73.85 -11.11
C CYS A 6 -31.32 -74.94 -10.68
N VAL A 7 -30.81 -76.16 -10.49
CA VAL A 7 -31.52 -77.25 -9.80
C VAL A 7 -30.70 -77.63 -8.57
N LEU A 8 -31.40 -77.72 -7.43
CA LEU A 8 -30.94 -77.95 -6.06
C LEU A 8 -30.00 -79.16 -5.88
N ASN A 9 -29.00 -79.05 -4.99
CA ASN A 9 -29.16 -79.50 -3.60
C ASN A 9 -28.01 -79.12 -2.63
N LYS A 10 -28.44 -78.73 -1.42
CA LYS A 10 -27.80 -78.64 -0.09
C LYS A 10 -26.49 -77.85 0.14
N ASP A 11 -26.62 -76.99 1.14
CA ASP A 11 -25.62 -76.31 1.99
C ASP A 11 -25.01 -74.99 1.46
N SER A 12 -25.87 -73.96 1.54
CA SER A 12 -25.57 -72.56 1.25
C SER A 12 -24.93 -71.82 2.43
N ILE A 13 -23.62 -71.59 2.38
CA ILE A 13 -22.99 -70.43 3.01
C ILE A 13 -21.90 -69.94 2.06
N ILE A 14 -22.21 -68.92 1.25
CA ILE A 14 -21.31 -67.90 0.69
C ILE A 14 -22.25 -66.98 -0.13
N ILE A 15 -21.98 -65.68 -0.17
CA ILE A 15 -22.79 -64.59 -0.78
C ILE A 15 -23.66 -63.81 0.24
N LYS A 16 -23.00 -63.07 1.14
CA LYS A 16 -23.55 -61.80 1.69
C LYS A 16 -22.49 -60.78 2.16
N ARG A 17 -21.21 -60.98 1.84
CA ARG A 17 -20.11 -60.12 2.32
C ARG A 17 -19.74 -58.97 1.35
N LYS A 18 -19.98 -59.15 0.05
CA LYS A 18 -19.54 -58.20 -1.00
C LYS A 18 -20.38 -56.92 -1.09
N LEU A 19 -21.68 -57.00 -0.79
CA LEU A 19 -22.59 -55.85 -0.84
C LEU A 19 -22.40 -54.90 0.35
N LEU A 20 -22.20 -55.46 1.56
CA LEU A 20 -21.97 -54.68 2.78
C LEU A 20 -20.66 -53.88 2.70
N GLN A 21 -19.59 -54.48 2.15
CA GLN A 21 -18.30 -53.83 1.96
C GLN A 21 -18.35 -52.69 0.93
N SER A 22 -19.17 -52.82 -0.12
CA SER A 22 -19.40 -51.75 -1.11
C SER A 22 -20.19 -50.58 -0.53
N ILE A 23 -21.21 -50.86 0.30
CA ILE A 23 -22.00 -49.83 0.99
C ILE A 23 -21.14 -49.08 2.01
N LEU A 24 -20.34 -49.80 2.80
CA LEU A 24 -19.43 -49.20 3.79
C LEU A 24 -18.40 -48.29 3.13
N LEU A 25 -17.82 -48.70 1.99
CA LEU A 25 -16.90 -47.88 1.22
C LEU A 25 -17.57 -46.60 0.69
N ARG A 26 -18.80 -46.70 0.17
CA ARG A 26 -19.56 -45.53 -0.29
C ARG A 26 -19.86 -44.57 0.85
N MET A 27 -20.21 -45.07 2.03
CA MET A 27 -20.45 -44.22 3.21
C MET A 27 -19.17 -43.52 3.69
N ILE A 28 -18.02 -44.20 3.66
CA ILE A 28 -16.73 -43.58 4.00
C ILE A 28 -16.37 -42.47 3.00
N VAL A 29 -16.54 -42.70 1.69
CA VAL A 29 -16.26 -41.69 0.66
C VAL A 29 -17.17 -40.48 0.82
N LEU A 30 -18.46 -40.68 1.11
CA LEU A 30 -19.41 -39.59 1.38
C LEU A 30 -19.02 -38.77 2.60
N LEU A 31 -18.54 -39.44 3.66
CA LEU A 31 -18.11 -38.78 4.89
C LEU A 31 -16.84 -37.94 4.66
N PHE A 32 -15.88 -38.46 3.91
CA PHE A 32 -14.71 -37.70 3.46
C PHE A 32 -15.08 -36.50 2.59
N ALA A 33 -16.00 -36.69 1.64
CA ALA A 33 -16.46 -35.60 0.77
C ALA A 33 -17.15 -34.48 1.58
N MET A 34 -17.96 -34.82 2.59
CA MET A 34 -18.57 -33.83 3.48
C MET A 34 -17.54 -33.10 4.33
N VAL A 35 -16.57 -33.80 4.93
CA VAL A 35 -15.52 -33.17 5.74
C VAL A 35 -14.65 -32.24 4.87
N CYS A 36 -14.25 -32.68 3.68
CA CYS A 36 -13.52 -31.86 2.73
C CYS A 36 -14.35 -30.66 2.27
N GLY A 37 -15.64 -30.84 1.99
CA GLY A 37 -16.54 -29.76 1.61
C GLY A 37 -16.69 -28.70 2.71
N VAL A 38 -16.87 -29.13 3.96
CA VAL A 38 -16.94 -28.22 5.13
C VAL A 38 -15.60 -27.51 5.34
N TYR A 39 -14.47 -28.21 5.19
CA TYR A 39 -13.14 -27.61 5.31
C TYR A 39 -12.90 -26.56 4.22
N ILE A 40 -13.19 -26.87 2.95
CA ILE A 40 -13.06 -25.93 1.84
C ILE A 40 -13.99 -24.73 2.06
N CYS A 41 -15.24 -24.96 2.44
CA CYS A 41 -16.20 -23.90 2.73
C CYS A 41 -15.73 -23.01 3.90
N SER A 42 -15.17 -23.61 4.96
CA SER A 42 -14.58 -22.87 6.09
C SER A 42 -13.39 -22.01 5.67
N VAL A 43 -12.50 -22.52 4.81
CA VAL A 43 -11.36 -21.75 4.28
C VAL A 43 -11.86 -20.59 3.40
N CYS A 44 -12.85 -20.84 2.53
CA CYS A 44 -13.46 -19.80 1.70
C CYS A 44 -14.17 -18.73 2.55
N LEU A 45 -14.94 -19.12 3.57
CA LEU A 45 -15.60 -18.21 4.51
C LEU A 45 -14.58 -17.40 5.31
N LYS A 46 -13.48 -18.02 5.75
CA LYS A 46 -12.40 -17.33 6.46
C LYS A 46 -11.75 -16.28 5.54
N GLN A 47 -11.51 -16.62 4.27
CA GLN A 47 -10.96 -15.71 3.27
C GLN A 47 -11.89 -14.53 2.97
N ILE A 48 -13.20 -14.77 2.87
CA ILE A 48 -14.22 -13.72 2.73
C ILE A 48 -14.28 -12.85 3.98
N SER A 49 -14.19 -13.44 5.18
CA SER A 49 -14.23 -12.71 6.46
C SER A 49 -13.01 -11.81 6.68
N THR A 50 -11.83 -12.23 6.21
CA THR A 50 -10.63 -11.38 6.19
C THR A 50 -10.81 -10.23 5.21
N ASN A 51 -11.35 -10.49 4.02
CA ASN A 51 -11.64 -9.43 3.04
C ASN A 51 -12.73 -8.46 3.55
N SER A 52 -13.74 -8.94 4.27
CA SER A 52 -14.77 -8.08 4.87
C SER A 52 -14.25 -7.29 6.06
N LYS A 53 -13.33 -7.84 6.87
CA LYS A 53 -12.64 -7.10 7.94
C LYS A 53 -11.75 -5.99 7.38
N ILE A 54 -11.07 -6.25 6.26
CA ILE A 54 -10.24 -5.24 5.56
C ILE A 54 -11.13 -4.14 4.98
N LYS A 55 -12.31 -4.48 4.42
CA LYS A 55 -13.29 -3.50 3.92
C LYS A 55 -13.89 -2.58 5.01
N ILE A 56 -13.71 -2.89 6.30
CA ILE A 56 -14.28 -2.13 7.43
C ILE A 56 -13.22 -1.27 8.16
N GLN A 57 -11.93 -1.37 7.81
CA GLN A 57 -10.93 -0.43 8.33
C GLN A 57 -10.95 0.89 7.54
N ASP A 58 -12.09 1.58 7.55
CA ASP A 58 -12.12 3.00 7.30
C ASP A 58 -11.39 3.70 8.46
N ILE A 59 -10.21 4.23 8.15
CA ILE A 59 -9.42 5.21 8.90
C ILE A 59 -9.60 5.08 10.42
N GLN A 60 -8.97 4.07 11.00
CA GLN A 60 -8.55 4.18 12.39
C GLN A 60 -7.17 4.86 12.35
N VAL A 61 -7.09 6.09 12.85
CA VAL A 61 -5.86 6.56 13.46
C VAL A 61 -5.62 5.58 14.60
N ILE A 62 -4.72 4.61 14.40
CA ILE A 62 -4.37 3.65 15.45
C ILE A 62 -3.42 4.40 16.40
N GLU A 63 -3.98 5.27 17.24
CA GLU A 63 -3.42 5.50 18.57
C GLU A 63 -3.86 4.29 19.41
N ARG A 64 -3.04 3.24 19.46
CA ARG A 64 -3.29 2.15 20.41
C ARG A 64 -3.01 2.66 21.83
N PRO A 65 -3.97 2.55 22.76
CA PRO A 65 -3.68 2.60 24.18
C PRO A 65 -3.02 1.27 24.58
N SER A 66 -1.79 1.36 25.12
CA SER A 66 -1.16 0.27 25.86
C SER A 66 -1.91 0.05 27.19
N PRO A 67 -1.90 -1.16 27.78
CA PRO A 67 -2.44 -1.35 29.13
C PRO A 67 -1.62 -0.51 30.11
N ASP A 68 -2.29 0.39 30.83
CA ASP A 68 -1.86 1.14 32.02
C ASP A 68 -0.37 1.51 32.13
N VAL A 69 0.07 2.50 31.34
CA VAL A 69 1.22 3.34 31.69
C VAL A 69 0.89 4.78 31.27
N ASP A 70 0.61 5.63 32.27
CA ASP A 70 0.45 7.10 32.24
C ASP A 70 0.40 7.79 30.87
N HIS A 71 -0.84 8.04 30.41
CA HIS A 71 -1.18 8.59 29.10
C HIS A 71 -0.69 10.02 28.82
N GLU A 72 -0.22 10.78 29.82
CA GLU A 72 0.38 12.10 29.59
C GLU A 72 1.85 12.02 29.14
N ASN A 73 2.56 10.92 29.39
CA ASN A 73 3.99 10.80 29.09
C ASN A 73 4.33 10.28 27.68
N LEU A 74 3.41 9.56 27.02
CA LEU A 74 3.66 8.98 25.69
C LEU A 74 3.43 9.95 24.52
N GLN A 75 2.50 10.91 24.65
CA GLN A 75 2.31 11.99 23.64
C GLN A 75 3.53 12.95 23.58
N ILE A 76 4.39 12.92 24.59
CA ILE A 76 5.61 13.74 24.74
C ILE A 76 6.88 13.00 24.22
N SER A 77 6.83 11.70 23.96
CA SER A 77 8.04 10.85 23.96
C SER A 77 8.92 10.85 22.68
N SER A 78 8.55 11.50 21.57
CA SER A 78 9.39 11.53 20.36
C SER A 78 9.60 12.94 19.80
N VAL A 79 10.00 13.82 20.69
CA VAL A 79 10.37 15.20 20.40
C VAL A 79 11.89 15.21 20.25
N HIS A 80 12.41 15.51 19.05
CA HIS A 80 13.85 15.41 18.78
C HIS A 80 14.51 16.78 18.71
N TYR A 81 15.73 16.87 19.21
CA TYR A 81 16.58 18.07 19.11
C TYR A 81 17.84 17.70 18.31
N PRO A 82 17.72 17.51 16.98
CA PRO A 82 18.86 17.14 16.16
C PRO A 82 19.96 18.21 16.23
N ASN A 83 21.21 17.76 16.26
CA ASN A 83 22.40 18.60 16.26
C ASN A 83 23.25 18.23 15.02
N PRO A 84 22.98 18.86 13.86
CA PRO A 84 23.69 18.55 12.62
C PRO A 84 25.19 18.85 12.74
N GLU A 85 26.02 18.05 12.10
CA GLU A 85 27.48 18.28 12.04
C GLU A 85 27.83 19.36 11.01
N THR A 86 26.98 19.54 10.01
CA THR A 86 27.25 20.37 8.84
C THR A 86 26.89 21.85 9.01
N PHE A 87 26.05 22.21 10.00
CA PHE A 87 25.65 23.59 10.30
C PHE A 87 25.13 23.73 11.74
N THR A 88 24.91 24.96 12.22
CA THR A 88 24.25 25.22 13.50
C THR A 88 22.79 25.57 13.31
N ARG A 89 21.91 25.04 14.17
CA ARG A 89 20.48 25.43 14.19
C ARG A 89 20.25 26.83 14.80
N ALA A 90 21.29 27.47 15.34
CA ALA A 90 21.28 28.77 16.02
C ALA A 90 20.06 28.95 16.95
N GLU A 91 19.17 29.92 16.67
CA GLU A 91 17.98 30.20 17.49
C GLU A 91 17.00 29.01 17.59
N CYS A 92 17.05 28.07 16.63
CA CYS A 92 16.19 26.90 16.57
C CYS A 92 16.76 25.65 17.25
N VAL A 93 17.90 25.73 17.93
CA VAL A 93 18.49 24.58 18.67
C VAL A 93 17.50 24.00 19.68
N HIS A 94 16.70 24.86 20.32
CA HIS A 94 15.68 24.48 21.29
C HIS A 94 14.30 24.21 20.67
N ASN A 95 14.19 24.24 19.33
CA ASN A 95 12.96 23.89 18.65
C ASN A 95 12.95 22.39 18.35
N PRO A 96 11.90 21.68 18.76
CA PRO A 96 11.80 20.26 18.49
C PRO A 96 11.48 19.97 17.03
N VAL A 97 11.94 18.81 16.59
CA VAL A 97 11.69 18.27 15.25
C VAL A 97 11.01 16.92 15.37
N ARG A 98 9.94 16.71 14.60
CA ARG A 98 9.26 15.43 14.47
C ARG A 98 9.71 14.73 13.20
N TYR A 99 9.97 13.44 13.30
CA TYR A 99 10.41 12.64 12.17
C TYR A 99 9.23 11.91 11.54
N PHE A 100 9.17 11.88 10.21
CA PHE A 100 8.19 11.09 9.49
C PHE A 100 8.75 10.39 8.26
N ALA A 101 8.01 9.40 7.77
CA ALA A 101 8.24 8.75 6.49
C ALA A 101 6.90 8.46 5.80
N ILE A 102 6.77 8.86 4.52
CA ILE A 102 5.60 8.57 3.70
C ILE A 102 5.82 7.22 3.03
N LEU A 103 5.19 6.16 3.54
CA LEU A 103 5.27 4.81 3.01
C LEU A 103 4.14 4.59 1.99
N SER A 104 4.51 4.28 0.74
CA SER A 104 3.56 4.26 -0.37
C SER A 104 3.96 3.22 -1.42
N MET A 105 3.03 2.89 -2.32
CA MET A 105 3.36 2.25 -3.59
C MET A 105 3.51 3.29 -4.69
N GLN A 106 4.12 2.91 -5.82
CA GLN A 106 4.13 3.76 -7.00
C GLN A 106 2.70 4.14 -7.42
N ARG A 107 2.55 5.37 -7.91
CA ARG A 107 1.28 5.92 -8.45
C ARG A 107 0.09 5.98 -7.49
N SER A 108 0.35 5.96 -6.18
CA SER A 108 -0.66 6.14 -5.12
C SER A 108 -0.94 7.61 -4.77
N GLY A 109 -0.49 8.57 -5.58
CA GLY A 109 -0.65 10.00 -5.31
C GLY A 109 0.37 10.60 -4.33
N SER A 110 1.37 9.84 -3.90
CA SER A 110 2.35 10.27 -2.89
C SER A 110 3.26 11.43 -3.31
N GLY A 111 3.55 11.59 -4.60
CA GLY A 111 4.25 12.80 -5.08
C GLY A 111 3.41 14.08 -4.93
N TRP A 112 2.10 14.02 -5.20
CA TRP A 112 1.20 15.15 -5.00
C TRP A 112 1.01 15.46 -3.52
N PHE A 113 0.78 14.43 -2.71
CA PHE A 113 0.65 14.56 -1.26
C PHE A 113 1.91 15.16 -0.61
N GLU A 114 3.10 14.72 -1.03
CA GLU A 114 4.35 15.31 -0.58
C GLU A 114 4.46 16.80 -0.90
N THR A 115 4.04 17.23 -2.10
CA THR A 115 4.03 18.67 -2.43
C THR A 115 3.06 19.48 -1.59
N LEU A 116 1.93 18.89 -1.18
CA LEU A 116 1.02 19.53 -0.22
C LEU A 116 1.71 19.73 1.13
N LEU A 117 2.35 18.67 1.66
CA LEU A 117 3.07 18.77 2.93
C LEU A 117 4.20 19.80 2.87
N ASN A 118 4.99 19.82 1.79
CA ASN A 118 6.08 20.78 1.61
C ASN A 118 5.61 22.23 1.36
N SER A 119 4.31 22.47 1.16
CA SER A 119 3.77 23.84 1.17
C SER A 119 3.62 24.41 2.58
N HIS A 120 3.72 23.55 3.60
CA HIS A 120 3.76 23.99 4.99
C HIS A 120 5.16 24.52 5.34
N VAL A 121 5.22 25.74 5.86
CA VAL A 121 6.48 26.44 6.24
C VAL A 121 7.38 25.69 7.23
N ASN A 122 6.86 24.72 7.99
CA ASN A 122 7.57 24.01 9.04
C ASN A 122 7.83 22.54 8.65
N VAL A 123 7.57 22.16 7.39
CA VAL A 123 7.74 20.79 6.92
C VAL A 123 8.82 20.72 5.85
N SER A 124 9.69 19.72 5.97
CA SER A 124 10.70 19.39 4.97
C SER A 124 10.66 17.90 4.64
N SER A 125 10.03 17.55 3.51
CA SER A 125 10.07 16.21 2.91
C SER A 125 11.06 16.17 1.76
N ASN A 126 12.00 15.21 1.81
CA ASN A 126 13.18 15.12 0.94
C ASN A 126 13.01 14.26 -0.32
N GLY A 127 11.79 14.03 -0.79
CA GLY A 127 11.54 13.21 -1.98
C GLY A 127 11.84 11.72 -1.76
N GLU A 128 12.05 10.99 -2.86
CA GLU A 128 12.37 9.55 -2.83
C GLU A 128 13.87 9.31 -2.67
N ILE A 129 14.39 9.58 -1.47
CA ILE A 129 15.82 9.40 -1.18
C ILE A 129 16.30 7.96 -1.44
N PHE A 130 15.43 6.95 -1.25
CA PHE A 130 15.75 5.54 -1.43
C PHE A 130 15.50 5.01 -2.86
N SER A 131 15.18 5.89 -3.82
CA SER A 131 15.17 5.52 -5.25
C SER A 131 16.57 5.17 -5.77
N VAL A 132 17.62 5.68 -5.12
CA VAL A 132 19.04 5.36 -5.40
C VAL A 132 19.42 4.01 -4.79
N LEU A 133 19.98 3.11 -5.61
CA LEU A 133 20.26 1.73 -5.22
C LEU A 133 21.24 1.63 -4.04
N ASP A 134 22.34 2.38 -4.09
CA ASP A 134 23.41 2.33 -3.08
C ASP A 134 22.92 2.58 -1.66
N ARG A 135 21.88 3.40 -1.51
CA ARG A 135 21.28 3.74 -0.20
C ARG A 135 20.45 2.61 0.40
N ARG A 136 20.10 1.59 -0.39
CA ARG A 136 19.21 0.48 0.01
C ARG A 136 19.77 -0.91 -0.29
N ILE A 137 21.07 -1.04 -0.53
CA ILE A 137 21.71 -2.35 -0.82
C ILE A 137 21.52 -3.30 0.37
N ASN A 138 21.67 -2.79 1.60
CA ASN A 138 21.51 -3.54 2.84
C ASN A 138 21.01 -2.63 3.96
N ILE A 139 20.69 -3.22 5.12
CA ILE A 139 20.16 -2.49 6.27
C ILE A 139 21.15 -1.43 6.81
N SER A 140 22.46 -1.68 6.79
CA SER A 140 23.45 -0.69 7.23
C SER A 140 23.41 0.58 6.37
N SER A 141 23.31 0.44 5.05
CA SER A 141 23.18 1.58 4.13
C SER A 141 21.88 2.35 4.34
N ILE A 142 20.79 1.62 4.65
CA ILE A 142 19.48 2.20 4.98
C ILE A 142 19.60 3.04 6.25
N THR A 143 20.07 2.45 7.34
CA THR A 143 20.21 3.13 8.64
C THR A 143 21.12 4.36 8.53
N GLN A 144 22.27 4.25 7.87
CA GLN A 144 23.15 5.41 7.62
C GLN A 144 22.46 6.55 6.86
N THR A 145 21.59 6.20 5.91
CA THR A 145 20.82 7.19 5.15
C THR A 145 19.73 7.83 6.02
N LEU A 146 19.03 7.03 6.83
CA LEU A 146 18.04 7.53 7.79
C LEU A 146 18.68 8.48 8.80
N ASP A 147 19.83 8.11 9.35
CA ASP A 147 20.56 8.93 10.32
C ASP A 147 20.96 10.28 9.71
N LYS A 148 21.49 10.29 8.48
CA LYS A 148 21.81 11.55 7.77
C LYS A 148 20.59 12.46 7.63
N VAL A 149 19.43 11.91 7.30
CA VAL A 149 18.21 12.69 7.11
C VAL A 149 17.66 13.22 8.42
N TYR A 150 17.60 12.39 9.46
CA TYR A 150 17.00 12.76 10.74
C TYR A 150 17.93 13.57 11.65
N ASN A 151 19.25 13.48 11.45
CA ASN A 151 20.22 14.38 12.06
C ASN A 151 20.31 15.74 11.33
N LEU A 152 19.51 15.94 10.27
CA LEU A 152 19.49 17.13 9.41
C LEU A 152 20.74 17.37 8.56
N ASP A 153 21.63 16.38 8.44
CA ASP A 153 22.86 16.45 7.62
C ASP A 153 22.62 16.10 6.14
N TRP A 154 21.38 16.19 5.68
CA TRP A 154 21.03 15.94 4.30
C TRP A 154 21.14 17.22 3.47
N PHE A 155 21.98 17.21 2.44
CA PHE A 155 22.41 18.39 1.68
C PHE A 155 21.28 19.29 1.15
N THR A 156 20.12 18.72 0.78
CA THR A 156 18.97 19.52 0.29
C THR A 156 18.18 20.19 1.41
N GLN A 157 18.42 19.85 2.68
CA GLN A 157 17.77 20.47 3.83
C GLN A 157 18.47 21.75 4.29
N CYS A 158 19.78 21.92 4.04
CA CYS A 158 20.61 22.95 4.68
C CYS A 158 20.14 24.42 4.50
N MET A 159 19.27 24.74 3.53
CA MET A 159 18.73 26.10 3.38
C MET A 159 17.45 26.37 4.19
N ASN A 160 16.65 25.35 4.53
CA ASN A 160 15.37 25.50 5.25
C ASN A 160 15.27 24.64 6.53
N ALA A 161 16.29 23.81 6.82
CA ALA A 161 16.30 22.86 7.94
C ALA A 161 16.25 23.54 9.30
N GLN A 162 16.74 24.77 9.38
CA GLN A 162 16.86 25.50 10.62
C GLN A 162 15.49 25.71 11.27
N GLU A 163 14.45 25.97 10.47
CA GLU A 163 13.11 26.34 10.92
C GLU A 163 12.09 25.17 10.84
N SER A 164 12.50 24.01 10.33
CA SER A 164 11.60 22.87 10.13
C SER A 164 11.21 22.22 11.47
N ALA A 165 9.90 22.11 11.73
CA ALA A 165 9.35 21.40 12.89
C ALA A 165 9.02 19.93 12.59
N ALA A 166 8.91 19.55 11.31
CA ALA A 166 8.77 18.16 10.88
C ALA A 166 9.65 17.86 9.67
N VAL A 167 10.41 16.77 9.74
CA VAL A 167 11.35 16.35 8.70
C VAL A 167 11.10 14.90 8.32
N GLY A 168 11.10 14.65 7.02
CA GLY A 168 10.85 13.32 6.50
C GLY A 168 11.20 13.19 5.03
N PHE A 169 10.65 12.15 4.44
CA PHE A 169 10.86 11.81 3.04
C PHE A 169 9.79 10.81 2.59
N LYS A 170 9.77 10.55 1.30
CA LYS A 170 8.90 9.56 0.67
C LYS A 170 9.66 8.27 0.41
N TRP A 171 9.04 7.12 0.70
CA TRP A 171 9.67 5.82 0.55
C TRP A 171 8.70 4.83 -0.06
N MET A 172 9.07 4.28 -1.21
CA MET A 172 8.24 3.27 -1.86
C MET A 172 8.46 1.90 -1.21
N LEU A 173 7.40 1.13 -1.00
CA LEU A 173 7.46 -0.16 -0.31
C LEU A 173 8.45 -1.14 -0.95
N ASN A 174 8.58 -1.12 -2.28
CA ASN A 174 9.53 -1.94 -3.03
C ASN A 174 11.00 -1.47 -2.97
N GLN A 175 11.29 -0.32 -2.32
CA GLN A 175 12.64 0.23 -2.17
C GLN A 175 13.31 -0.23 -0.86
N GLY A 176 13.16 -1.51 -0.52
CA GLY A 176 13.80 -2.13 0.65
C GLY A 176 12.93 -2.16 1.91
N VAL A 177 11.86 -1.36 2.00
CA VAL A 177 10.95 -1.33 3.16
C VAL A 177 10.41 -2.71 3.48
N MET A 178 9.83 -3.39 2.49
CA MET A 178 9.24 -4.72 2.70
C MET A 178 10.28 -5.80 3.00
N LYS A 179 11.53 -5.60 2.55
CA LYS A 179 12.63 -6.57 2.71
C LYS A 179 13.25 -6.49 4.10
N HIS A 180 13.44 -5.27 4.62
CA HIS A 180 14.10 -4.99 5.90
C HIS A 180 13.11 -4.46 6.95
N HIS A 181 11.86 -4.94 6.88
CA HIS A 181 10.74 -4.34 7.59
C HIS A 181 10.91 -4.39 9.11
N LYS A 182 11.54 -5.43 9.67
CA LYS A 182 11.75 -5.57 11.12
C LYS A 182 12.71 -4.50 11.63
N GLU A 183 13.87 -4.41 11.01
CA GLU A 183 14.92 -3.47 11.39
C GLU A 183 14.48 -2.01 11.19
N ILE A 184 13.68 -1.75 10.14
CA ILE A 184 13.10 -0.43 9.89
C ILE A 184 12.02 -0.09 10.93
N ALA A 185 11.14 -1.03 11.28
CA ALA A 185 10.14 -0.82 12.32
C ALA A 185 10.79 -0.57 13.69
N ASP A 186 11.83 -1.32 14.02
CA ASP A 186 12.63 -1.13 15.23
C ASP A 186 13.31 0.24 15.23
N TYR A 187 13.89 0.66 14.10
CA TYR A 187 14.44 2.02 13.94
C TYR A 187 13.35 3.08 14.15
N PHE A 188 12.17 2.91 13.54
CA PHE A 188 11.08 3.88 13.65
C PHE A 188 10.63 4.04 15.10
N ASN A 189 10.49 2.94 15.84
CA ASN A 189 10.12 2.98 17.25
C ASN A 189 11.22 3.59 18.12
N HIS A 190 12.48 3.20 17.90
CA HIS A 190 13.61 3.71 18.66
C HIS A 190 13.84 5.21 18.42
N ARG A 191 13.71 5.66 17.17
CA ARG A 191 13.94 7.04 16.75
C ARG A 191 12.66 7.86 16.68
N GLY A 192 11.51 7.35 17.12
CA GLY A 192 10.27 8.11 17.17
C GLY A 192 9.73 8.57 15.80
N VAL A 193 10.02 7.83 14.74
CA VAL A 193 9.58 8.15 13.37
C VAL A 193 8.12 7.80 13.18
N SER A 194 7.34 8.77 12.71
CA SER A 194 5.93 8.60 12.39
C SER A 194 5.74 8.11 10.96
N ALA A 195 5.11 6.96 10.77
CA ALA A 195 4.81 6.43 9.44
C ALA A 195 3.49 6.98 8.90
N ILE A 196 3.49 7.51 7.68
CA ILE A 196 2.29 7.91 6.96
C ILE A 196 2.12 6.93 5.81
N PHE A 197 1.17 6.00 5.94
CA PHE A 197 0.80 5.12 4.84
C PHE A 197 -0.13 5.86 3.89
N LEU A 198 0.25 5.95 2.62
CA LEU A 198 -0.59 6.50 1.57
C LEU A 198 -0.80 5.45 0.48
N PHE A 199 -2.03 4.98 0.36
CA PHE A 199 -2.44 4.02 -0.65
C PHE A 199 -3.52 4.61 -1.55
N ARG A 200 -3.83 3.89 -2.63
CA ARG A 200 -4.95 4.20 -3.53
C ARG A 200 -5.89 3.01 -3.52
N ARG A 201 -7.19 3.24 -3.29
CA ARG A 201 -8.18 2.15 -3.28
C ARG A 201 -8.35 1.58 -4.68
N ASN A 202 -8.38 2.43 -5.71
CA ASN A 202 -8.46 1.95 -7.08
C ASN A 202 -7.09 1.53 -7.63
N LEU A 203 -6.78 0.25 -7.48
CA LEU A 203 -5.51 -0.33 -7.90
C LEU A 203 -5.39 -0.46 -9.42
N LEU A 204 -6.51 -0.52 -10.15
CA LEU A 204 -6.52 -0.54 -11.61
C LEU A 204 -5.96 0.76 -12.19
N TRP A 205 -6.37 1.90 -11.63
CA TRP A 205 -5.80 3.20 -11.99
C TRP A 205 -4.30 3.27 -11.68
N SER A 206 -3.86 2.81 -10.50
CA SER A 206 -2.43 2.77 -10.16
C SER A 206 -1.63 1.96 -11.18
N HIS A 207 -2.14 0.79 -11.57
CA HIS A 207 -1.52 -0.09 -12.55
C HIS A 207 -1.44 0.56 -13.94
N PHE A 208 -2.52 1.20 -14.39
CA PHE A 208 -2.55 2.00 -15.61
C PHE A 208 -1.49 3.11 -15.62
N PHE A 209 -1.45 3.95 -14.57
CA PHE A 209 -0.52 5.06 -14.50
C PHE A 209 0.94 4.59 -14.46
N GLN A 210 1.20 3.40 -13.94
CA GLN A 210 2.53 2.81 -13.94
C GLN A 210 3.00 2.53 -15.37
N PHE A 211 2.14 1.95 -16.22
CA PHE A 211 2.45 1.73 -17.64
C PHE A 211 2.65 3.02 -18.42
N ALA A 212 1.74 3.98 -18.27
CA ALA A 212 1.85 5.28 -18.95
C ALA A 212 3.15 6.01 -18.59
N ASN A 213 3.53 5.99 -17.30
CA ASN A 213 4.77 6.59 -16.84
C ASN A 213 6.02 5.82 -17.32
N SER A 214 5.96 4.49 -17.37
CA SER A 214 7.05 3.67 -17.90
C SER A 214 7.29 3.96 -19.39
N TYR A 215 6.22 4.16 -20.16
CA TYR A 215 6.33 4.54 -21.57
C TYR A 215 7.01 5.90 -21.74
N ASP A 216 6.58 6.94 -21.01
CA ASP A 216 7.21 8.26 -21.09
C ASP A 216 8.69 8.23 -20.69
N ARG A 217 9.10 7.33 -19.78
CA ARG A 217 10.52 7.18 -19.44
C ARG A 217 11.41 6.82 -20.64
N HIS A 218 10.85 6.10 -21.61
CA HIS A 218 11.54 5.72 -22.84
C HIS A 218 11.27 6.70 -23.98
N ALA A 219 10.01 7.08 -24.18
CA ALA A 219 9.57 7.93 -25.28
C ALA A 219 9.92 9.40 -25.07
N LYS A 220 10.04 9.85 -23.82
CA LYS A 220 10.42 11.21 -23.41
C LYS A 220 9.59 12.27 -24.13
N LEU A 221 8.27 12.18 -23.96
CA LEU A 221 7.27 12.89 -24.77
C LEU A 221 7.33 14.41 -24.59
N LEU A 222 7.96 14.89 -23.52
CA LEU A 222 8.14 16.31 -23.25
C LEU A 222 9.57 16.75 -23.61
N ASN A 223 9.79 17.09 -24.88
CA ASN A 223 11.05 17.63 -25.40
C ASN A 223 12.28 16.78 -25.04
N GLY A 224 12.17 15.45 -25.12
CA GLY A 224 13.30 14.56 -24.80
C GLY A 224 13.58 14.40 -23.30
N THR A 225 12.69 14.89 -22.43
CA THR A 225 12.75 14.73 -20.98
C THR A 225 11.58 13.89 -20.47
N HIS A 226 11.86 12.96 -19.55
CA HIS A 226 10.84 12.23 -18.81
C HIS A 226 10.32 13.09 -17.65
N LYS A 227 9.00 13.21 -17.50
CA LYS A 227 8.38 13.85 -16.33
C LYS A 227 7.29 12.98 -15.72
N SER A 228 7.49 12.56 -14.48
CA SER A 228 6.50 11.78 -13.72
C SER A 228 5.34 12.61 -13.16
N HIS A 229 5.54 13.93 -13.08
CA HIS A 229 4.60 14.95 -12.63
C HIS A 229 4.76 16.21 -13.50
N VAL A 230 3.65 16.91 -13.75
CA VAL A 230 3.61 18.10 -14.62
C VAL A 230 2.99 19.28 -13.87
N HIS A 231 3.33 20.49 -14.34
CA HIS A 231 2.88 21.74 -13.74
C HIS A 231 2.04 22.60 -14.69
N SER A 232 1.93 22.22 -15.97
CA SER A 232 1.03 22.86 -16.93
C SER A 232 0.00 21.90 -17.48
N THR A 233 -1.15 22.44 -17.88
CA THR A 233 -2.22 21.68 -18.53
C THR A 233 -1.78 21.14 -19.88
N GLU A 234 -0.95 21.87 -20.62
CA GLU A 234 -0.43 21.47 -21.95
C GLU A 234 0.50 20.24 -21.85
N GLU A 235 1.37 20.19 -20.85
CA GLU A 235 2.23 19.03 -20.57
C GLU A 235 1.37 17.82 -20.17
N ALA A 236 0.34 18.04 -19.32
CA ALA A 236 -0.61 17.00 -18.93
C ALA A 236 -1.35 16.41 -20.13
N GLU A 237 -1.88 17.26 -21.02
CA GLU A 237 -2.60 16.84 -22.22
C GLU A 237 -1.68 16.07 -23.18
N THR A 238 -0.41 16.47 -23.29
CA THR A 238 0.57 15.78 -24.14
C THR A 238 0.84 14.36 -23.64
N LEU A 239 1.06 14.19 -22.33
CA LEU A 239 1.28 12.87 -21.73
C LEU A 239 0.02 11.99 -21.77
N ALA A 240 -1.17 12.58 -21.63
CA ALA A 240 -2.45 11.86 -21.65
C ALA A 240 -2.82 11.27 -23.02
N LYS A 241 -2.17 11.70 -24.11
CA LYS A 241 -2.40 11.15 -25.46
C LYS A 241 -2.00 9.68 -25.58
N TYR A 242 -1.03 9.24 -24.81
CA TYR A 242 -0.60 7.84 -24.85
C TYR A 242 -1.61 6.95 -24.11
N LYS A 243 -2.13 5.95 -24.84
CA LYS A 243 -3.03 4.92 -24.29
C LYS A 243 -2.30 3.59 -24.23
N PRO A 244 -1.84 3.12 -23.06
CA PRO A 244 -1.25 1.80 -22.94
C PRO A 244 -2.27 0.68 -23.22
N MET A 245 -1.75 -0.49 -23.60
CA MET A 245 -2.48 -1.76 -23.55
C MET A 245 -2.14 -2.45 -22.24
N ILE A 246 -3.16 -2.83 -21.46
CA ILE A 246 -2.95 -3.53 -20.18
C ILE A 246 -3.03 -5.04 -20.43
N ASN A 247 -2.11 -5.81 -19.84
CA ASN A 247 -2.17 -7.25 -19.92
C ASN A 247 -3.31 -7.80 -19.03
N SER A 248 -4.47 -8.05 -19.64
CA SER A 248 -5.64 -8.58 -18.97
C SER A 248 -5.40 -9.95 -18.32
N THR A 249 -4.48 -10.75 -18.87
CA THR A 249 -4.18 -12.10 -18.36
C THR A 249 -3.58 -12.07 -16.94
N LEU A 250 -2.74 -11.07 -16.65
CA LEU A 250 -2.06 -10.91 -15.34
C LEU A 250 -2.77 -9.90 -14.43
N LEU A 251 -3.79 -9.20 -14.94
CA LEU A 251 -4.40 -8.08 -14.22
C LEU A 251 -4.91 -8.47 -12.83
N ILE A 252 -5.65 -9.57 -12.71
CA ILE A 252 -6.20 -10.03 -11.42
C ILE A 252 -5.07 -10.38 -10.44
N SER A 253 -4.00 -11.03 -10.91
CA SER A 253 -2.86 -11.36 -10.05
C SER A 253 -2.13 -10.12 -9.58
N ASP A 254 -1.93 -9.14 -10.46
CA ASP A 254 -1.21 -7.90 -10.16
C ASP A 254 -2.00 -7.04 -9.16
N LEU A 255 -3.33 -6.94 -9.32
CA LEU A 255 -4.21 -6.26 -8.37
C LEU A 255 -4.18 -6.94 -7.00
N LYS A 256 -4.20 -8.28 -6.98
CA LYS A 256 -4.12 -9.06 -5.74
C LYS A 256 -2.77 -8.90 -5.04
N GLU A 257 -1.67 -8.89 -5.79
CA GLU A 257 -0.34 -8.68 -5.24
C GLU A 257 -0.21 -7.30 -4.60
N ALA A 258 -0.75 -6.26 -5.25
CA ALA A 258 -0.79 -4.92 -4.68
C ALA A 258 -1.61 -4.88 -3.37
N GLU A 259 -2.80 -5.50 -3.32
CA GLU A 259 -3.61 -5.58 -2.09
C GLU A 259 -2.86 -6.31 -0.95
N ILE A 260 -2.24 -7.46 -1.26
CA ILE A 260 -1.42 -8.23 -0.30
C ILE A 260 -0.25 -7.40 0.20
N THR A 261 0.41 -6.65 -0.68
CA THR A 261 1.56 -5.80 -0.33
C THR A 261 1.14 -4.68 0.64
N SER A 262 0.00 -4.03 0.39
CA SER A 262 -0.55 -3.00 1.30
C SER A 262 -0.82 -3.60 2.68
N THR A 263 -1.50 -4.74 2.70
CA THR A 263 -1.91 -5.42 3.92
C THR A 263 -0.68 -5.85 4.75
N LYS A 264 0.32 -6.45 4.10
CA LYS A 264 1.57 -6.84 4.75
C LYS A 264 2.34 -5.64 5.29
N ALA A 265 2.36 -4.52 4.57
CA ALA A 265 3.03 -3.31 5.05
C ALA A 265 2.37 -2.82 6.35
N LEU A 266 1.04 -2.76 6.41
CA LEU A 266 0.32 -2.40 7.63
C LEU A 266 0.56 -3.40 8.77
N GLU A 267 0.63 -4.70 8.45
CA GLU A 267 0.95 -5.74 9.44
C GLU A 267 2.37 -5.57 10.01
N TYR A 268 3.36 -5.36 9.16
CA TYR A 268 4.76 -5.21 9.56
C TYR A 268 5.02 -3.99 10.44
N PHE A 269 4.24 -2.93 10.24
CA PHE A 269 4.38 -1.67 10.96
C PHE A 269 3.23 -1.42 11.94
N ASN A 270 2.49 -2.48 12.32
CA ASN A 270 1.33 -2.37 13.21
C ASN A 270 1.65 -1.81 14.61
N ASN A 271 2.90 -1.96 15.04
CA ASN A 271 3.43 -1.52 16.33
C ASN A 271 4.24 -0.21 16.20
N THR A 272 4.28 0.42 15.03
CA THR A 272 4.85 1.76 14.89
C THR A 272 3.76 2.82 14.98
N ARG A 273 4.14 4.05 15.34
CA ARG A 273 3.22 5.19 15.27
C ARG A 273 2.89 5.47 13.81
N HIS A 274 1.65 5.22 13.40
CA HIS A 274 1.25 5.39 12.01
C HIS A 274 -0.16 5.94 11.80
N ILE A 275 -0.36 6.57 10.63
CA ILE A 275 -1.66 6.93 10.08
C ILE A 275 -1.81 6.29 8.70
N VAL A 276 -3.01 5.82 8.37
CA VAL A 276 -3.34 5.26 7.06
C VAL A 276 -4.28 6.20 6.31
N LEU A 277 -3.88 6.55 5.10
CA LEU A 277 -4.59 7.45 4.21
C LEU A 277 -4.81 6.77 2.87
N TYR A 278 -5.94 7.10 2.27
CA TYR A 278 -6.24 6.74 0.89
C TYR A 278 -6.34 8.01 0.04
N TYR A 279 -5.78 7.97 -1.16
CA TYR A 279 -5.79 9.07 -2.10
C TYR A 279 -7.20 9.63 -2.33
N GLU A 280 -8.19 8.75 -2.49
CA GLU A 280 -9.57 9.11 -2.73
C GLU A 280 -10.16 9.94 -1.58
N ASP A 281 -9.76 9.67 -0.33
CA ASP A 281 -10.23 10.42 0.83
C ASP A 281 -9.60 11.81 0.89
N LEU A 282 -8.32 11.92 0.51
CA LEU A 282 -7.62 13.21 0.45
C LEU A 282 -8.22 14.14 -0.61
N ILE A 283 -8.75 13.57 -1.70
CA ILE A 283 -9.39 14.34 -2.77
C ILE A 283 -10.83 14.72 -2.38
N LYS A 284 -11.59 13.79 -1.78
CA LYS A 284 -13.01 14.04 -1.43
C LYS A 284 -13.16 14.87 -0.16
N ASN A 285 -12.24 14.73 0.80
CA ASN A 285 -12.33 15.37 2.10
C ASN A 285 -11.02 16.10 2.47
N PRO A 286 -10.94 17.41 2.20
CA PRO A 286 -9.78 18.23 2.56
C PRO A 286 -9.46 18.25 4.07
N THR A 287 -10.42 17.92 4.95
CA THR A 287 -10.14 17.89 6.41
C THR A 287 -9.13 16.81 6.77
N LYS A 288 -8.97 15.78 5.94
CA LYS A 288 -7.96 14.72 6.14
C LYS A 288 -6.54 15.26 6.14
N LEU A 289 -6.27 16.35 5.42
CA LEU A 289 -4.97 17.03 5.47
C LEU A 289 -4.73 17.73 6.83
N LYS A 290 -5.80 18.14 7.52
CA LYS A 290 -5.71 18.67 8.88
C LYS A 290 -5.38 17.56 9.88
N ASP A 291 -5.98 16.38 9.71
CA ASP A 291 -5.66 15.19 10.52
C ASP A 291 -4.17 14.84 10.41
N VAL A 292 -3.58 14.95 9.22
CA VAL A 292 -2.13 14.72 9.03
C VAL A 292 -1.28 15.78 9.71
N GLN A 293 -1.64 17.06 9.60
CA GLN A 293 -0.93 18.14 10.30
C GLN A 293 -0.97 17.93 11.82
N ALA A 294 -2.14 17.61 12.37
CA ALA A 294 -2.30 17.27 13.78
C ALA A 294 -1.49 16.02 14.18
N PHE A 295 -1.52 14.97 13.35
CA PHE A 295 -0.71 13.76 13.56
C PHE A 295 0.79 14.05 13.57
N LEU A 296 1.25 15.03 12.78
CA LEU A 296 2.63 15.50 12.79
C LEU A 296 2.88 16.60 13.83
N GLY A 297 1.93 16.95 14.69
CA GLY A 297 2.06 17.98 15.72
C GLY A 297 2.34 19.38 15.15
N LEU A 298 1.83 19.66 13.95
CA LEU A 298 2.01 20.91 13.24
C LEU A 298 0.81 21.85 13.45
N PRO A 299 1.01 23.18 13.41
CA PRO A 299 -0.09 24.11 13.33
C PRO A 299 -0.89 23.88 12.03
N VAL A 300 -2.21 24.05 12.08
CA VAL A 300 -3.04 23.86 10.90
C VAL A 300 -2.85 25.02 9.94
N MET A 301 -2.52 24.70 8.69
CA MET A 301 -2.47 25.65 7.58
C MET A 301 -3.13 25.07 6.33
N ASP A 302 -3.45 25.97 5.40
CA ASP A 302 -3.97 25.59 4.09
C ASP A 302 -2.82 25.11 3.19
N LEU A 303 -2.86 23.83 2.84
CA LEU A 303 -1.84 23.20 2.01
C LEU A 303 -2.19 23.34 0.53
N THR A 304 -1.19 23.64 -0.31
CA THR A 304 -1.37 23.84 -1.75
C THR A 304 -0.37 23.03 -2.56
N SER A 305 -0.75 22.66 -3.78
CA SER A 305 0.13 21.95 -4.72
C SER A 305 0.03 22.58 -6.09
N ARG A 306 1.18 22.69 -6.78
CA ARG A 306 1.27 23.12 -8.18
C ARG A 306 1.21 21.96 -9.16
N GLN A 307 1.06 20.72 -8.69
CA GLN A 307 0.97 19.57 -9.59
C GLN A 307 -0.40 19.53 -10.27
N VAL A 308 -0.39 19.28 -11.58
CA VAL A 308 -1.61 19.12 -12.38
C VAL A 308 -1.85 17.62 -12.62
N LYS A 309 -3.10 17.19 -12.45
CA LYS A 309 -3.52 15.82 -12.76
C LYS A 309 -3.41 15.58 -14.27
N ILE A 310 -2.63 14.58 -14.68
CA ILE A 310 -2.38 14.26 -16.09
C ILE A 310 -3.64 13.72 -16.79
N HIS A 311 -4.24 12.66 -16.24
CA HIS A 311 -5.42 12.04 -16.86
C HIS A 311 -6.70 12.50 -16.15
N LYS A 312 -7.66 12.98 -16.94
CA LYS A 312 -9.01 13.40 -16.50
C LYS A 312 -10.06 12.51 -17.18
N GLY A 313 -11.24 12.35 -16.58
CA GLY A 313 -12.29 11.50 -17.13
C GLY A 313 -12.22 10.04 -16.66
N SER A 314 -12.81 9.13 -17.44
CA SER A 314 -12.95 7.71 -17.13
C SER A 314 -11.73 6.92 -17.60
N LEU A 315 -11.42 5.78 -16.98
CA LEU A 315 -10.26 4.98 -17.38
C LEU A 315 -10.42 4.41 -18.80
N SER A 316 -11.64 4.12 -19.23
CA SER A 316 -11.95 3.69 -20.61
C SER A 316 -11.44 4.66 -21.66
N ASP A 317 -11.38 5.96 -21.35
CA ASP A 317 -10.90 6.97 -22.30
C ASP A 317 -9.37 6.87 -22.52
N HIS A 318 -8.65 6.23 -21.61
CA HIS A 318 -7.18 6.25 -21.57
C HIS A 318 -6.53 4.91 -21.88
N VAL A 319 -7.29 3.83 -22.10
CA VAL A 319 -6.75 2.48 -22.32
C VAL A 319 -7.20 1.93 -23.67
N MET A 320 -6.31 1.26 -24.40
CA MET A 320 -6.66 0.73 -25.73
C MET A 320 -7.60 -0.49 -25.68
N ASN A 321 -7.42 -1.37 -24.70
CA ASN A 321 -8.15 -2.63 -24.59
C ASN A 321 -9.15 -2.64 -23.42
N TRP A 322 -9.96 -1.58 -23.32
CA TRP A 322 -10.95 -1.44 -22.23
C TRP A 322 -11.94 -2.60 -22.16
N GLU A 323 -12.40 -3.10 -23.30
CA GLU A 323 -13.36 -4.21 -23.35
C GLU A 323 -12.81 -5.49 -22.69
N ASP A 324 -11.53 -5.80 -22.93
CA ASP A 324 -10.86 -6.94 -22.31
C ASP A 324 -10.73 -6.77 -20.79
N ILE A 325 -10.41 -5.55 -20.34
CA ILE A 325 -10.30 -5.23 -18.91
C ILE A 325 -11.65 -5.35 -18.23
N ASN A 326 -12.69 -4.75 -18.84
CA ASN A 326 -14.05 -4.82 -18.34
C ASN A 326 -14.50 -6.27 -18.23
N LYS A 327 -14.31 -7.08 -19.28
CA LYS A 327 -14.62 -8.51 -19.27
C LYS A 327 -13.85 -9.29 -18.21
N THR A 328 -12.59 -8.93 -17.97
CA THR A 328 -11.73 -9.60 -16.99
C THR A 328 -12.14 -9.31 -15.55
N LEU A 329 -12.57 -8.08 -15.26
CA LEU A 329 -12.88 -7.64 -13.89
C LEU A 329 -14.37 -7.77 -13.53
N ASN A 330 -15.27 -7.77 -14.52
CA ASN A 330 -16.70 -7.92 -14.30
C ASN A 330 -17.03 -9.26 -13.62
N GLY A 331 -17.83 -9.23 -12.55
CA GLY A 331 -18.16 -10.39 -11.73
C GLY A 331 -17.04 -10.86 -10.80
N THR A 332 -15.93 -10.11 -10.70
CA THR A 332 -14.83 -10.39 -9.77
C THR A 332 -14.87 -9.46 -8.55
N ALA A 333 -14.06 -9.75 -7.53
CA ALA A 333 -13.91 -8.87 -6.36
C ALA A 333 -13.38 -7.46 -6.71
N TYR A 334 -12.81 -7.28 -7.90
CA TYR A 334 -12.23 -6.02 -8.38
C TYR A 334 -13.14 -5.26 -9.35
N GLU A 335 -14.38 -5.72 -9.56
CA GLU A 335 -15.34 -5.06 -10.46
C GLU A 335 -15.52 -3.57 -10.11
N SER A 336 -15.51 -3.22 -8.82
CA SER A 336 -15.62 -1.83 -8.37
C SER A 336 -14.51 -0.92 -8.90
N PHE A 337 -13.35 -1.46 -9.32
CA PHE A 337 -12.27 -0.65 -9.89
C PHE A 337 -12.55 -0.15 -11.31
N LEU A 338 -13.56 -0.70 -11.98
CA LEU A 338 -14.03 -0.23 -13.29
C LEU A 338 -14.72 1.15 -13.18
N GLN A 339 -15.19 1.52 -11.99
CA GLN A 339 -15.77 2.82 -11.72
C GLN A 339 -14.69 3.89 -11.54
N ALA A 340 -15.04 5.15 -11.82
CA ALA A 340 -14.14 6.26 -11.58
C ALA A 340 -13.89 6.46 -10.08
N ASP A 341 -12.77 7.11 -9.73
CA ASP A 341 -12.37 7.35 -8.33
C ASP A 341 -13.28 8.34 -7.57
N TYR A 342 -14.34 8.84 -8.21
CA TYR A 342 -15.17 9.96 -7.73
C TYR A 342 -16.63 9.55 -7.60
#